data_AF-A0A944QYW3-F1
#
_entry.id   AF-A0A944QYW3-F1
#
_cell.length_a   1.000
_cell.length_b   1.000
_cell.length_c   1.000
_cell.angle_alpha   90.00
_cell.angle_beta   90.00
_cell.angle_gamma   90.00
#
_symmetry.space_group_name_H-M   'P 1'
#
loop_
_entity.id
_entity.type
_entity.pdbx_description
1 polymer ?
#
loop_
_entity_poly.entity_id
_entity_poly.type
_entity_poly.pdbx_seq_one_letter_code
_entity_poly.pdbx_strand_id
1 'polypeptide(L)'
;MKYFVFFISLLFIFGCAETPNETPIDSYRDVLFQVDMTNEELSENDTISLFINSTFVEMLDEDDNNVYTVSFMNAVLGRTYEYRFAINDTLEILDGNNRTFKVEDENNVINDFYNQLNPTTIIFRVNMNVQIANGNFDPNSDTVDVPGNHNGWSNENQMTDDDGDGTYETSLSTLTEGFDLEFKFRINFDWENAEFSGGSNRTYIVQQGENILDYWYNDEEGK
;
A
#
# COMPACT_ATOMS: atom_id res chain seq x y z
N MET A 1 26.66 -6.83 74.85
CA MET A 1 25.68 -6.70 73.76
C MET A 1 26.42 -6.23 72.52
N LYS A 2 26.62 -7.09 71.51
CA LYS A 2 27.12 -6.67 70.19
C LYS A 2 26.16 -7.27 69.15
N TYR A 3 25.43 -6.39 68.48
CA TYR A 3 24.39 -6.74 67.53
C TYR A 3 25.02 -7.07 66.17
N PHE A 4 24.52 -8.17 65.61
CA PHE A 4 24.80 -8.70 64.29
C PHE A 4 23.90 -7.95 63.28
N VAL A 5 24.46 -7.43 62.18
CA VAL A 5 23.67 -6.82 61.09
C VAL A 5 23.99 -7.58 59.81
N PHE A 6 22.99 -8.32 59.32
CA PHE A 6 23.01 -9.01 58.04
C PHE A 6 22.54 -8.03 56.95
N PHE A 7 23.37 -7.75 55.96
CA PHE A 7 23.02 -6.91 54.82
C PHE A 7 22.48 -7.84 53.70
N ILE A 8 21.17 -7.88 53.53
CA ILE A 8 20.53 -8.58 52.40
C ILE A 8 20.54 -7.62 51.22
N SER A 9 21.39 -7.92 50.24
CA SER A 9 21.43 -7.22 48.95
C SER A 9 20.25 -7.69 48.09
N LEU A 10 19.25 -6.83 47.92
CA LEU A 10 18.12 -7.04 47.01
C LEU A 10 18.58 -6.75 45.58
N LEU A 11 18.77 -7.79 44.77
CA LEU A 11 19.12 -7.68 43.35
C LEU A 11 17.83 -7.37 42.56
N PHE A 12 17.64 -6.12 42.13
CA PHE A 12 16.58 -5.76 41.19
C PHE A 12 17.01 -6.18 39.79
N ILE A 13 16.38 -7.24 39.27
CA ILE A 13 16.49 -7.63 37.87
C ILE A 13 15.55 -6.69 37.10
N PHE A 14 16.11 -5.67 36.46
CA PHE A 14 15.38 -4.92 35.44
C PHE A 14 15.18 -5.86 34.26
N GLY A 15 14.00 -6.45 34.14
CA GLY A 15 13.54 -6.96 32.87
C GLY A 15 13.38 -5.76 31.94
N CYS A 16 14.19 -5.70 30.88
CA CYS A 16 13.91 -4.79 29.77
C CYS A 16 12.54 -5.20 29.22
N ALA A 17 11.51 -4.40 29.51
CA ALA A 17 10.30 -4.45 28.72
C ALA A 17 10.69 -3.91 27.34
N GLU A 18 10.60 -4.75 26.32
CA GLU A 18 10.66 -4.29 24.93
C GLU A 18 9.58 -3.22 24.77
N THR A 19 10.01 -1.99 24.48
CA THR A 19 9.06 -0.94 24.11
C THR A 19 8.34 -1.39 22.85
N PRO A 20 7.00 -1.29 22.78
CA PRO A 20 6.29 -1.54 21.53
C PRO A 20 6.92 -0.66 20.44
N ASN A 21 7.26 -1.26 19.30
CA ASN A 21 7.78 -0.56 18.14
C ASN A 21 6.61 0.16 17.44
N GLU A 22 5.93 1.06 18.16
CA GLU A 22 4.91 1.91 17.60
C GLU A 22 5.61 3.17 17.08
N THR A 23 5.55 3.38 15.77
CA THR A 23 6.03 4.60 15.13
C THR A 23 5.38 5.81 15.81
N PRO A 24 6.16 6.82 16.25
CA PRO A 24 5.62 7.97 16.97
C PRO A 24 4.50 8.68 16.20
N ILE A 25 3.49 9.16 16.92
CA ILE A 25 2.29 9.80 16.35
C ILE A 25 2.53 11.11 15.57
N ASP A 26 3.76 11.65 15.61
CA ASP A 26 4.25 12.80 14.85
C ASP A 26 5.40 12.40 13.91
N SER A 27 5.33 11.19 13.36
CA SER A 27 6.31 10.75 12.38
C SER A 27 6.06 11.41 11.04
N TYR A 28 7.11 12.00 10.47
CA TYR A 28 7.07 12.60 9.16
C TYR A 28 7.62 11.63 8.09
N ARG A 29 7.11 11.70 6.88
CA ARG A 29 7.60 10.99 5.70
C ARG A 29 7.75 11.95 4.53
N ASP A 30 8.69 11.64 3.66
CA ASP A 30 8.83 12.31 2.37
C ASP A 30 7.98 11.56 1.36
N VAL A 31 7.31 12.32 0.49
CA VAL A 31 6.43 11.78 -0.55
C VAL A 31 6.96 12.23 -1.89
N LEU A 32 7.28 11.30 -2.77
CA LEU A 32 7.73 11.59 -4.13
C LEU A 32 6.51 11.67 -5.05
N PHE A 33 6.29 12.83 -5.65
CA PHE A 33 5.27 13.03 -6.69
C PHE A 33 5.92 13.01 -8.06
N GLN A 34 5.29 12.31 -8.97
CA GLN A 34 5.62 12.28 -10.39
C GLN A 34 4.34 12.55 -11.19
N VAL A 35 4.43 13.46 -12.16
CA VAL A 35 3.35 13.71 -13.12
C VAL A 35 3.87 13.54 -14.53
N ASP A 36 3.25 12.61 -15.25
CA ASP A 36 3.48 12.37 -16.67
C ASP A 36 2.68 13.39 -17.48
N MET A 37 3.42 14.22 -18.22
CA MET A 37 2.93 15.30 -19.07
C MET A 37 2.98 14.93 -20.57
N THR A 38 3.29 13.67 -20.92
CA THR A 38 3.54 13.22 -22.32
C THR A 38 2.38 13.51 -23.27
N ASN A 39 1.15 13.62 -22.76
CA ASN A 39 -0.05 13.90 -23.55
C ASN A 39 -0.36 15.41 -23.68
N GLU A 40 0.44 16.27 -23.07
CA GLU A 40 0.21 17.73 -23.05
C GLU A 40 1.19 18.45 -23.97
N GLU A 41 0.72 19.49 -24.65
CA GLU A 41 1.57 20.37 -25.46
C GLU A 41 2.14 21.48 -24.58
N LEU A 42 3.39 21.29 -24.11
CA LEU A 42 4.10 22.27 -23.28
C LEU A 42 4.90 23.26 -24.12
N SER A 43 4.95 24.51 -23.67
CA SER A 43 5.85 25.55 -24.16
C SER A 43 7.16 25.56 -23.36
N GLU A 44 8.27 26.04 -23.96
CA GLU A 44 9.60 26.09 -23.30
C GLU A 44 9.65 26.85 -21.95
N ASN A 45 8.69 27.73 -21.68
CA ASN A 45 8.63 28.52 -20.44
C ASN A 45 7.48 28.09 -19.53
N ASP A 46 6.79 26.99 -19.86
CA ASP A 46 5.73 26.49 -19.00
C ASP A 46 6.33 25.95 -17.70
N THR A 47 5.64 26.24 -16.60
CA THR A 47 6.02 25.78 -15.26
C THR A 47 5.04 24.72 -14.81
N ILE A 48 5.55 23.55 -14.44
CA ILE A 48 4.75 22.46 -13.87
C ILE A 48 4.86 22.54 -12.36
N SER A 49 3.74 22.44 -11.66
CA SER A 49 3.71 22.56 -10.21
C SER A 49 2.72 21.61 -9.56
N LEU A 50 3.11 21.10 -8.40
CA LEU A 50 2.23 20.43 -7.46
C LEU A 50 1.54 21.50 -6.60
N PHE A 51 0.21 21.55 -6.64
CA PHE A 51 -0.60 22.35 -5.73
C PHE A 51 -1.06 21.49 -4.55
N ILE A 52 -0.50 21.76 -3.37
CA ILE A 52 -0.79 21.03 -2.13
C ILE A 52 -0.74 21.99 -0.94
N ASN A 53 -1.60 21.80 0.07
CA ASN A 53 -1.72 22.71 1.22
C ASN A 53 -1.87 24.20 0.85
N SER A 54 -2.58 24.48 -0.25
CA SER A 54 -2.75 25.84 -0.78
C SER A 54 -1.45 26.52 -1.25
N THR A 55 -0.42 25.75 -1.58
CA THR A 55 0.87 26.24 -2.08
C THR A 55 1.24 25.51 -3.37
N PHE A 56 1.88 26.23 -4.30
CA PHE A 56 2.51 25.64 -5.48
C PHE A 56 3.95 25.27 -5.16
N VAL A 57 4.34 24.07 -5.55
CA VAL A 57 5.71 23.57 -5.48
C VAL A 57 6.11 23.19 -6.90
N GLU A 58 7.13 23.86 -7.44
CA GLU A 58 7.63 23.60 -8.79
C GLU A 58 8.18 22.17 -8.91
N MET A 59 7.84 21.51 -10.01
CA MET A 59 8.28 20.16 -10.35
C MET A 59 9.29 20.24 -11.49
N LEU A 60 10.25 19.32 -11.53
CA LEU A 60 11.34 19.32 -12.51
C LEU A 60 11.38 18.00 -13.29
N ASP A 61 11.64 18.11 -14.58
CA ASP A 61 12.02 17.00 -15.46
C ASP A 61 13.54 17.06 -15.66
N GLU A 62 14.29 16.25 -14.90
CA GLU A 62 15.75 16.27 -14.94
C GLU A 62 16.35 15.38 -16.03
N ASP A 63 15.56 14.45 -16.58
CA ASP A 63 15.99 13.46 -17.57
C ASP A 63 15.34 13.63 -18.96
N ASP A 64 14.60 14.73 -19.15
CA ASP A 64 13.92 15.14 -20.38
C ASP A 64 12.96 14.05 -20.91
N ASN A 65 12.25 13.36 -20.00
CA ASN A 65 11.35 12.25 -20.33
C ASN A 65 9.85 12.64 -20.28
N ASN A 66 9.53 13.92 -20.04
CA ASN A 66 8.20 14.48 -19.78
C ASN A 66 7.51 14.01 -18.50
N VAL A 67 8.23 13.41 -17.56
CA VAL A 67 7.78 13.06 -16.22
C VAL A 67 8.42 14.02 -15.23
N TYR A 68 7.61 14.96 -14.75
CA TYR A 68 8.06 15.97 -13.80
C TYR A 68 7.98 15.42 -12.39
N THR A 69 8.98 15.70 -11.56
CA THR A 69 9.12 15.15 -10.21
C THR A 69 9.26 16.23 -9.15
N VAL A 70 8.75 15.97 -7.94
CA VAL A 70 9.00 16.78 -6.74
C VAL A 70 8.86 15.96 -5.46
N SER A 71 9.67 16.27 -4.45
CA SER A 71 9.52 15.69 -3.10
C SER A 71 8.74 16.62 -2.18
N PHE A 72 7.57 16.18 -1.71
CA PHE A 72 6.82 16.84 -0.65
C PHE A 72 7.34 16.38 0.71
N MET A 73 8.14 17.24 1.34
CA MET A 73 8.82 16.94 2.60
C MET A 73 7.91 17.13 3.81
N ASN A 74 8.17 16.37 4.87
CA ASN A 74 7.48 16.48 6.16
C ASN A 74 5.97 16.23 6.11
N ALA A 75 5.52 15.28 5.29
CA ALA A 75 4.12 14.84 5.32
C ALA A 75 3.85 14.05 6.61
N VAL A 76 2.72 14.30 7.26
CA VAL A 76 2.37 13.65 8.54
C VAL A 76 1.91 12.23 8.29
N LEU A 77 2.56 11.23 8.89
CA LEU A 77 2.19 9.82 8.78
C LEU A 77 0.70 9.60 9.11
N GLY A 78 0.01 8.83 8.27
CA GLY A 78 -1.41 8.52 8.39
C GLY A 78 -2.37 9.65 7.98
N ARG A 79 -1.87 10.86 7.68
CA ARG A 79 -2.70 11.96 7.21
C ARG A 79 -2.99 11.82 5.73
N THR A 80 -4.23 12.10 5.34
CA THR A 80 -4.62 12.30 3.95
C THR A 80 -4.46 13.75 3.53
N TYR A 81 -3.86 13.97 2.36
CA TYR A 81 -3.72 15.27 1.73
C TYR A 81 -4.47 15.28 0.40
N GLU A 82 -5.04 16.44 0.07
CA GLU A 82 -5.59 16.71 -1.25
C GLU A 82 -4.58 17.51 -2.08
N TYR A 83 -4.49 17.21 -3.37
CA TYR A 83 -3.58 17.89 -4.29
C TYR A 83 -4.13 17.94 -5.72
N ARG A 84 -3.50 18.77 -6.54
CA ARG A 84 -3.68 18.87 -8.00
C ARG A 84 -2.38 19.27 -8.66
N PHE A 85 -2.22 18.95 -9.93
CA PHE A 85 -1.16 19.52 -10.75
C PHE A 85 -1.60 20.83 -11.41
N ALA A 86 -0.64 21.63 -11.84
CA ALA A 86 -0.88 22.89 -12.55
C ALA A 86 0.18 23.16 -13.61
N ILE A 87 -0.27 23.81 -14.68
CA ILE A 87 0.59 24.46 -15.68
C ILE A 87 0.46 25.97 -15.49
N ASN A 88 1.55 26.69 -15.24
CA ASN A 88 1.57 28.14 -15.07
C ASN A 88 0.53 28.63 -14.04
N ASP A 89 0.53 28.03 -12.86
CA ASP A 89 -0.44 28.24 -11.76
C ASP A 89 -1.91 27.94 -12.11
N THR A 90 -2.20 27.44 -13.31
CA THR A 90 -3.53 27.02 -13.73
C THR A 90 -3.71 25.55 -13.38
N LEU A 91 -4.57 25.28 -12.40
CA LEU A 91 -4.89 23.93 -11.94
C LEU A 91 -5.48 23.06 -13.05
N GLU A 92 -5.09 21.79 -13.06
CA GLU A 92 -5.68 20.75 -13.92
C GLU A 92 -7.19 20.60 -13.68
N ILE A 93 -7.88 20.08 -14.71
CA ILE A 93 -9.30 19.79 -14.66
C ILE A 93 -9.47 18.27 -14.64
N LEU A 94 -10.01 17.75 -13.54
CA LEU A 94 -10.28 16.32 -13.36
C LEU A 94 -11.77 16.04 -13.48
N ASP A 95 -12.11 14.90 -14.08
CA ASP A 95 -13.48 14.37 -14.11
C ASP A 95 -13.80 13.70 -12.75
N GLY A 96 -13.99 14.53 -11.72
CA GLY A 96 -14.24 14.07 -10.36
C GLY A 96 -13.73 15.02 -9.27
N ASN A 97 -13.33 14.42 -8.15
CA ASN A 97 -12.78 15.14 -7.00
C ASN A 97 -11.29 15.47 -7.20
N ASN A 98 -10.73 16.23 -6.25
CA ASN A 98 -9.27 16.38 -6.12
C ASN A 98 -8.61 15.02 -5.95
N ARG A 99 -7.35 14.91 -6.36
CA ARG A 99 -6.53 13.75 -6.03
C ARG A 99 -6.30 13.74 -4.52
N THR A 100 -6.27 12.54 -3.95
CA THR A 100 -5.97 12.36 -2.53
C THR A 100 -4.87 11.32 -2.38
N PHE A 101 -4.06 11.47 -1.33
CA PHE A 101 -3.12 10.43 -0.92
C PHE A 101 -3.03 10.39 0.60
N LYS A 102 -2.89 9.19 1.16
CA LYS A 102 -2.62 8.98 2.59
C LYS A 102 -1.15 8.65 2.75
N VAL A 103 -0.48 9.34 3.68
CA VAL A 103 0.92 9.06 4.00
C VAL A 103 1.00 7.71 4.72
N GLU A 104 1.71 6.76 4.13
CA GLU A 104 2.00 5.44 4.70
C GLU A 104 3.42 5.40 5.30
N ASP A 105 3.78 4.28 5.95
CA ASP A 105 5.06 4.19 6.67
C ASP A 105 6.27 4.09 5.72
N GLU A 106 6.07 3.49 4.55
CA GLU A 106 7.07 3.25 3.52
C GLU A 106 6.47 3.47 2.13
N ASN A 107 7.31 3.56 1.10
CA ASN A 107 6.91 3.57 -0.32
C ASN A 107 5.87 4.66 -0.71
N ASN A 108 5.98 5.85 -0.14
CA ASN A 108 5.14 7.01 -0.51
C ASN A 108 5.56 7.62 -1.87
N VAL A 109 5.27 6.90 -2.96
CA VAL A 109 5.51 7.35 -4.34
C VAL A 109 4.18 7.47 -5.07
N ILE A 110 3.92 8.63 -5.65
CA ILE A 110 2.73 8.93 -6.44
C ILE A 110 3.16 9.15 -7.88
N ASN A 111 2.61 8.36 -8.80
CA ASN A 111 2.85 8.50 -10.24
C ASN A 111 1.51 8.76 -10.90
N ASP A 112 1.28 9.91 -11.53
CA ASP A 112 -0.01 10.29 -12.11
C ASP A 112 0.12 10.82 -13.54
N PHE A 113 -0.96 10.76 -14.31
CA PHE A 113 -1.07 11.51 -15.57
C PHE A 113 -1.71 12.88 -15.33
N TYR A 114 -1.23 13.92 -16.00
CA TYR A 114 -1.89 15.23 -15.95
C TYR A 114 -3.30 15.20 -16.56
N ASN A 115 -4.23 15.99 -16.00
CA ASN A 115 -5.64 16.10 -16.44
C ASN A 115 -6.45 14.79 -16.41
N GLN A 116 -5.90 13.71 -15.87
CA GLN A 116 -6.54 12.41 -15.85
C GLN A 116 -6.25 11.69 -14.53
N LEU A 117 -7.29 11.12 -13.93
CA LEU A 117 -7.11 10.20 -12.81
C LEU A 117 -6.55 8.88 -13.33
N ASN A 118 -5.55 8.33 -12.63
CA ASN A 118 -5.05 7.01 -12.95
C ASN A 118 -6.17 5.97 -12.88
N PRO A 119 -6.15 4.97 -13.78
CA PRO A 119 -6.99 3.80 -13.61
C PRO A 119 -6.67 3.17 -12.24
N THR A 120 -7.70 3.01 -11.43
CA THR A 120 -7.55 2.38 -10.11
C THR A 120 -7.31 0.90 -10.32
N THR A 121 -6.14 0.43 -9.91
CA THR A 121 -5.69 -0.96 -10.07
C THR A 121 -5.38 -1.55 -8.70
N ILE A 122 -5.92 -2.73 -8.44
CA ILE A 122 -5.60 -3.54 -7.27
C ILE A 122 -4.72 -4.69 -7.71
N ILE A 123 -3.58 -4.88 -7.05
CA ILE A 123 -2.68 -6.02 -7.24
C ILE A 123 -2.74 -6.83 -5.95
N PHE A 124 -3.31 -8.02 -6.00
CA PHE A 124 -3.29 -8.95 -4.89
C PHE A 124 -2.03 -9.79 -4.98
N ARG A 125 -1.32 -9.94 -3.85
CA ARG A 125 -0.21 -10.86 -3.68
C ARG A 125 -0.46 -11.70 -2.45
N VAL A 126 -0.24 -13.00 -2.56
CA VAL A 126 -0.31 -13.90 -1.41
C VAL A 126 0.87 -14.85 -1.39
N ASN A 127 1.66 -14.76 -0.32
CA ASN A 127 2.79 -15.64 -0.10
C ASN A 127 2.31 -16.98 0.45
N MET A 128 2.61 -18.06 -0.29
CA MET A 128 2.20 -19.43 0.02
C MET A 128 3.35 -20.28 0.59
N ASN A 129 4.56 -19.71 0.79
CA ASN A 129 5.76 -20.47 1.14
C ASN A 129 5.61 -21.28 2.45
N VAL A 130 4.88 -20.77 3.44
CA VAL A 130 4.61 -21.52 4.68
C VAL A 130 3.69 -22.72 4.43
N GLN A 131 2.65 -22.57 3.60
CA GLN A 131 1.78 -23.68 3.21
C GLN A 131 2.53 -24.74 2.39
N ILE A 132 3.42 -24.31 1.50
CA ILE A 132 4.31 -25.20 0.72
C ILE A 132 5.22 -25.99 1.65
N ALA A 133 5.91 -25.31 2.58
CA ALA A 133 6.83 -25.94 3.52
C ALA A 133 6.13 -26.95 4.44
N ASN A 134 4.88 -26.69 4.81
CA ASN A 134 4.05 -27.57 5.63
C ASN A 134 3.42 -28.73 4.83
N GLY A 135 3.51 -28.71 3.49
CA GLY A 135 2.88 -29.71 2.62
C GLY A 135 1.36 -29.56 2.51
N ASN A 136 0.82 -28.39 2.86
CA ASN A 136 -0.60 -28.07 2.73
C ASN A 136 -0.95 -27.54 1.33
N PHE A 137 0.06 -27.19 0.53
CA PHE A 137 -0.09 -26.67 -0.82
C PHE A 137 1.05 -27.23 -1.70
N ASP A 138 0.71 -27.88 -2.81
CA ASP A 138 1.65 -28.33 -3.84
C ASP A 138 1.61 -27.38 -5.04
N PRO A 139 2.67 -26.59 -5.29
CA PRO A 139 2.68 -25.61 -6.38
C PRO A 139 2.58 -26.24 -7.78
N ASN A 140 2.75 -27.56 -7.91
CA ASN A 140 2.62 -28.27 -9.20
C ASN A 140 1.18 -28.71 -9.52
N SER A 141 0.29 -28.73 -8.53
CA SER A 141 -1.08 -29.26 -8.71
C SER A 141 -2.18 -28.37 -8.13
N ASP A 142 -1.87 -27.58 -7.11
CA ASP A 142 -2.83 -26.70 -6.46
C ASP A 142 -2.83 -25.31 -7.09
N THR A 143 -3.95 -24.60 -6.90
CA THR A 143 -4.15 -23.22 -7.39
C THR A 143 -4.57 -22.32 -6.25
N VAL A 144 -4.32 -21.02 -6.40
CA VAL A 144 -4.82 -19.99 -5.49
C VAL A 144 -5.77 -19.08 -6.24
N ASP A 145 -6.85 -18.65 -5.57
CA ASP A 145 -7.81 -17.68 -6.09
C ASP A 145 -8.26 -16.68 -5.02
N VAL A 146 -8.72 -15.52 -5.47
CA VAL A 146 -9.14 -14.39 -4.62
C VAL A 146 -10.57 -13.93 -4.95
N PRO A 147 -11.61 -14.63 -4.46
CA PRO A 147 -12.98 -14.14 -4.51
C PRO A 147 -13.17 -12.90 -3.63
N GLY A 148 -14.13 -12.06 -4.00
CA GLY A 148 -14.49 -10.88 -3.22
C GLY A 148 -15.89 -10.35 -3.50
N ASN A 149 -16.27 -9.30 -2.78
CA ASN A 149 -17.56 -8.66 -2.98
C ASN A 149 -17.68 -7.97 -4.36
N HIS A 150 -16.55 -7.68 -5.03
CA HIS A 150 -16.51 -7.13 -6.40
C HIS A 150 -17.07 -8.06 -7.47
N ASN A 151 -16.92 -9.38 -7.29
CA ASN A 151 -17.38 -10.40 -8.24
C ASN A 151 -18.50 -11.29 -7.67
N GLY A 152 -19.07 -10.91 -6.52
CA GLY A 152 -20.12 -11.69 -5.86
C GLY A 152 -19.61 -13.02 -5.28
N TRP A 153 -18.35 -13.07 -4.85
CA TRP A 153 -17.70 -14.26 -4.29
C TRP A 153 -17.67 -15.46 -5.27
N SER A 154 -17.45 -15.17 -6.57
CA SER A 154 -17.43 -16.18 -7.64
C SER A 154 -16.13 -17.00 -7.65
N ASN A 155 -16.10 -18.09 -8.43
CA ASN A 155 -14.88 -18.90 -8.68
C ASN A 155 -14.10 -18.34 -9.87
N GLU A 156 -13.74 -17.07 -9.78
CA GLU A 156 -12.91 -16.35 -10.76
C GLU A 156 -11.64 -15.85 -10.05
N ASN A 157 -10.83 -15.03 -10.72
CA ASN A 157 -9.62 -14.42 -10.14
C ASN A 157 -8.62 -15.44 -9.59
N GLN A 158 -8.32 -16.46 -10.40
CA GLN A 158 -7.17 -17.33 -10.16
C GLN A 158 -5.88 -16.49 -10.23
N MET A 159 -4.95 -16.79 -9.34
CA MET A 159 -3.65 -16.14 -9.19
C MET A 159 -2.54 -17.00 -9.80
N THR A 160 -1.44 -16.37 -10.20
CA THR A 160 -0.27 -17.05 -10.81
C THR A 160 1.02 -16.71 -10.07
N ASP A 161 1.97 -17.64 -10.07
CA ASP A 161 3.34 -17.48 -9.58
C ASP A 161 4.27 -17.64 -10.78
N ASP A 162 4.37 -16.57 -11.59
CA ASP A 162 5.06 -16.63 -12.88
C ASP A 162 6.59 -16.57 -12.73
N ASP A 163 7.10 -16.05 -11.61
CA ASP A 163 8.53 -15.95 -11.32
C ASP A 163 9.06 -17.09 -10.42
N GLY A 164 8.16 -17.87 -9.81
CA GLY A 164 8.46 -19.08 -9.07
C GLY A 164 9.00 -18.80 -7.66
N ASP A 165 8.68 -17.65 -7.07
CA ASP A 165 9.12 -17.27 -5.72
C ASP A 165 8.18 -17.75 -4.59
N GLY A 166 7.04 -18.37 -4.95
CA GLY A 166 6.02 -18.86 -4.03
C GLY A 166 4.99 -17.80 -3.63
N THR A 167 5.03 -16.62 -4.24
CA THR A 167 4.03 -15.55 -4.11
C THR A 167 3.13 -15.56 -5.33
N TYR A 168 1.83 -15.76 -5.09
CA TYR A 168 0.85 -15.78 -6.16
C TYR A 168 0.25 -14.39 -6.33
N GLU A 169 0.07 -13.96 -7.58
CA GLU A 169 -0.40 -12.62 -7.94
C GLU A 169 -1.60 -12.61 -8.89
N THR A 170 -2.44 -11.59 -8.78
CA THR A 170 -3.45 -11.23 -9.81
C THR A 170 -3.82 -9.75 -9.69
N SER A 171 -4.44 -9.16 -10.71
CA SER A 171 -4.83 -7.74 -10.70
C SER A 171 -6.26 -7.48 -11.17
N LEU A 172 -6.85 -6.40 -10.64
CA LEU A 172 -8.17 -5.87 -10.98
C LEU A 172 -8.06 -4.39 -11.32
N SER A 173 -8.66 -3.95 -12.42
CA SER A 173 -8.64 -2.54 -12.85
C SER A 173 -10.03 -1.90 -12.96
N THR A 174 -11.06 -2.55 -12.40
CA THR A 174 -12.47 -2.15 -12.53
C THR A 174 -13.06 -1.53 -11.27
N LEU A 175 -12.30 -1.51 -10.17
CA LEU A 175 -12.74 -0.94 -8.91
C LEU A 175 -12.49 0.56 -8.87
N THR A 176 -13.32 1.28 -8.12
CA THR A 176 -13.22 2.73 -7.95
C THR A 176 -12.69 3.06 -6.56
N GLU A 177 -11.99 4.19 -6.43
CA GLU A 177 -11.62 4.77 -5.13
C GLU A 177 -12.81 4.80 -4.16
N GLY A 178 -12.54 4.50 -2.89
CA GLY A 178 -13.52 4.47 -1.80
C GLY A 178 -14.39 3.20 -1.76
N PHE A 179 -14.24 2.27 -2.71
CA PHE A 179 -14.92 0.98 -2.64
C PHE A 179 -14.41 0.20 -1.41
N ASP A 180 -15.34 -0.24 -0.56
CA ASP A 180 -15.05 -1.11 0.58
C ASP A 180 -14.94 -2.55 0.09
N LEU A 181 -13.71 -2.95 -0.24
CA LEU A 181 -13.38 -4.25 -0.79
C LEU A 181 -13.32 -5.26 0.34
N GLU A 182 -14.08 -6.35 0.20
CA GLU A 182 -13.95 -7.55 1.01
C GLU A 182 -13.47 -8.70 0.12
N PHE A 183 -12.49 -9.47 0.60
CA PHE A 183 -11.92 -10.59 -0.15
C PHE A 183 -11.38 -11.68 0.77
N LYS A 184 -11.05 -12.82 0.16
CA LYS A 184 -10.44 -13.96 0.86
C LYS A 184 -9.56 -14.76 -0.11
N PHE A 185 -8.40 -15.23 0.32
CA PHE A 185 -7.61 -16.19 -0.45
C PHE A 185 -8.09 -17.62 -0.21
N ARG A 186 -8.20 -18.41 -1.29
CA ARG A 186 -8.58 -19.83 -1.24
C ARG A 186 -7.57 -20.68 -1.98
N ILE A 187 -7.42 -21.91 -1.50
CA ILE A 187 -6.74 -22.96 -2.24
C ILE A 187 -7.79 -23.74 -3.04
N ASN A 188 -7.52 -23.98 -4.32
CA ASN A 188 -8.32 -24.83 -5.21
C ASN A 188 -9.79 -24.41 -5.37
N PHE A 189 -10.11 -23.11 -5.31
CA PHE A 189 -11.49 -22.59 -5.37
C PHE A 189 -12.42 -23.19 -4.30
N ASP A 190 -11.85 -23.66 -3.19
CA ASP A 190 -12.53 -24.40 -2.14
C ASP A 190 -12.66 -23.56 -0.86
N TRP A 191 -13.88 -23.41 -0.37
CA TRP A 191 -14.16 -22.68 0.86
C TRP A 191 -13.69 -23.41 2.12
N GLU A 192 -13.59 -24.75 2.07
CA GLU A 192 -13.01 -25.52 3.18
C GLU A 192 -11.50 -25.28 3.32
N ASN A 193 -10.85 -24.84 2.25
CA ASN A 193 -9.45 -24.43 2.21
C ASN A 193 -9.30 -22.91 2.01
N ALA A 194 -10.25 -22.15 2.53
CA ALA A 194 -10.14 -20.70 2.59
C ALA A 194 -9.31 -20.27 3.81
N GLU A 195 -8.58 -19.17 3.66
CA GLU A 195 -7.78 -18.63 4.76
C GLU A 195 -8.63 -18.32 6.01
N PHE A 196 -7.95 -18.37 7.16
CA PHE A 196 -8.49 -18.27 8.51
C PHE A 196 -9.52 -19.37 8.82
N SER A 197 -9.44 -20.51 8.14
CA SER A 197 -10.43 -21.60 8.24
C SER A 197 -11.86 -21.10 8.03
N GLY A 198 -12.05 -20.23 7.04
CA GLY A 198 -13.34 -19.59 6.75
C GLY A 198 -13.75 -18.49 7.74
N GLY A 199 -12.80 -17.97 8.54
CA GLY A 199 -13.00 -16.83 9.43
C GLY A 199 -13.31 -15.51 8.71
N SER A 200 -13.16 -14.39 9.41
CA SER A 200 -13.45 -13.05 8.87
C SER A 200 -12.77 -12.77 7.53
N ASN A 201 -13.44 -11.98 6.69
CA ASN A 201 -12.89 -11.51 5.41
C ASN A 201 -11.76 -10.49 5.66
N ARG A 202 -10.81 -10.43 4.72
CA ARG A 202 -9.91 -9.28 4.62
C ARG A 202 -10.72 -8.09 4.09
N THR A 203 -10.39 -6.89 4.56
CA THR A 203 -11.05 -5.66 4.12
C THR A 203 -10.01 -4.63 3.69
N TYR A 204 -10.36 -3.84 2.68
CA TYR A 204 -9.52 -2.77 2.18
C TYR A 204 -10.37 -1.65 1.57
N ILE A 205 -10.08 -0.40 1.92
CA ILE A 205 -10.69 0.75 1.23
C ILE A 205 -9.82 1.09 0.04
N VAL A 206 -10.34 0.84 -1.16
CA VAL A 206 -9.63 1.10 -2.42
C VAL A 206 -9.18 2.57 -2.48
N GLN A 207 -7.88 2.80 -2.67
CA GLN A 207 -7.31 4.12 -2.93
C GLN A 207 -7.23 4.38 -4.43
N GLN A 208 -7.14 5.65 -4.80
CA GLN A 208 -6.88 6.05 -6.18
C GLN A 208 -5.50 5.57 -6.65
N GLY A 209 -5.40 5.13 -7.91
CA GLY A 209 -4.14 4.66 -8.50
C GLY A 209 -3.85 3.19 -8.22
N GLU A 210 -2.58 2.85 -8.03
CA GLU A 210 -2.12 1.49 -7.77
C GLU A 210 -2.25 1.14 -6.27
N ASN A 211 -2.83 -0.03 -5.99
CA ASN A 211 -3.02 -0.56 -4.65
C ASN A 211 -2.39 -1.94 -4.60
N ILE A 212 -1.26 -2.08 -3.90
CA ILE A 212 -0.62 -3.39 -3.68
C ILE A 212 -1.11 -3.95 -2.35
N LEU A 213 -1.78 -5.10 -2.44
CA LEU A 213 -2.34 -5.86 -1.33
C LEU A 213 -1.52 -7.13 -1.15
N ASP A 214 -0.41 -6.99 -0.41
CA ASP A 214 0.53 -8.06 -0.11
C ASP A 214 0.20 -8.72 1.22
N TYR A 215 0.12 -10.05 1.23
CA TYR A 215 -0.29 -10.85 2.39
C TYR A 215 0.44 -12.18 2.49
N TRP A 216 0.69 -12.65 3.71
CA TRP A 216 0.92 -14.07 3.95
C TRP A 216 -0.40 -14.82 4.06
N TYR A 217 -0.50 -16.01 3.47
CA TYR A 217 -1.67 -16.87 3.67
C TYR A 217 -1.85 -17.13 5.18
N ASN A 218 -3.06 -16.94 5.71
CA ASN A 218 -3.36 -17.00 7.15
C ASN A 218 -2.56 -16.03 8.06
N ASP A 219 -1.92 -14.99 7.51
CA ASP A 219 -1.07 -14.03 8.23
C ASP A 219 0.13 -14.70 8.97
N GLU A 220 0.64 -15.81 8.43
CA GLU A 220 1.60 -16.68 9.12
C GLU A 220 2.93 -16.03 9.50
N GLU A 221 3.39 -15.02 8.75
CA GLU A 221 4.60 -14.24 9.03
C GLU A 221 4.31 -12.72 9.07
N GLY A 222 3.04 -12.33 9.26
CA GLY A 222 2.60 -10.93 9.29
C GLY A 222 1.52 -10.61 8.27
N LYS A 223 1.18 -9.32 8.19
CA LYS A 223 0.38 -8.78 7.09
C LYS A 223 1.28 -8.63 5.90
#